data_AF-A0A350I5X3-F1
#
_entry.id   AF-A0A350I5X3-F1
#
_cell.length_a   1.000
_cell.length_b   1.000
_cell.length_c   1.000
_cell.angle_alpha   90.00
_cell.angle_beta   90.00
_cell.angle_gamma   90.00
#
_symmetry.space_group_name_H-M   'P 1'
#
loop_
_entity.id
_entity.type
_entity.pdbx_description
1 polymer ?
#
loop_
_entity_poly.entity_id
_entity_poly.type
_entity_poly.pdbx_seq_one_letter_code
_entity_poly.pdbx_strand_id
1 'polypeptide(L)'
;MIDFKKYDVENPQVWSQFKRFAFQAKERGFKNYSANGIFELIRWHTSVDGTGQYKISNNYRPDYARKMMREHPEFEGFFRVKELKAARS
;
A
#
# COMPACT_ATOMS: atom_id res chain seq x y z
N MET A 1 -7.20 18.49 -3.66
CA MET A 1 -6.63 17.61 -4.70
C MET A 1 -5.99 16.43 -3.98
N ILE A 2 -6.36 15.19 -4.31
CA ILE A 2 -5.70 14.00 -3.75
C ILE A 2 -4.44 13.81 -4.60
N ASP A 3 -3.27 14.17 -4.06
CA ASP A 3 -1.97 14.02 -4.73
C ASP A 3 -1.22 12.86 -4.10
N PHE A 4 -1.22 11.72 -4.80
CA PHE A 4 -0.58 10.51 -4.29
C PHE A 4 0.94 10.66 -4.26
N LYS A 5 1.54 11.29 -5.28
CA LYS A 5 2.99 11.41 -5.40
C LYS A 5 3.55 12.21 -4.25
N LYS A 6 2.93 13.36 -3.94
CA LYS A 6 3.34 14.18 -2.80
C LYS A 6 3.25 13.40 -1.49
N TYR A 7 2.13 12.71 -1.26
CA TYR A 7 1.94 11.92 -0.04
C TYR A 7 2.97 10.80 0.09
N ASP A 8 3.27 10.08 -0.98
CA ASP A 8 4.24 8.99 -1.00
C ASP A 8 5.68 9.49 -0.74
N VAL A 9 6.06 10.64 -1.29
CA VAL A 9 7.35 11.30 -1.04
C VAL A 9 7.47 11.77 0.41
N GLU A 10 6.40 12.31 1.00
CA GLU A 10 6.37 12.74 2.40
C GLU A 10 6.33 11.56 3.39
N ASN A 11 5.97 10.35 2.92
CA ASN A 11 5.78 9.16 3.77
C ASN A 11 6.50 7.91 3.22
N PRO A 12 7.82 7.94 2.99
CA PRO A 12 8.57 6.83 2.38
C PRO A 12 8.50 5.54 3.20
N GLN A 13 8.33 5.64 4.52
CA GLN A 13 8.16 4.52 5.44
C GLN A 13 6.89 3.71 5.14
N VAL A 14 5.80 4.36 4.70
CA VAL A 14 4.56 3.66 4.32
C VAL A 14 4.83 2.79 3.11
N TRP A 15 5.59 3.31 2.13
CA TRP A 15 5.95 2.53 0.95
C TRP A 15 6.82 1.32 1.30
N SER A 16 7.85 1.53 2.13
CA SER A 16 8.75 0.46 2.57
C SER A 16 7.98 -0.67 3.26
N GLN A 17 7.11 -0.34 4.20
CA GLN A 17 6.31 -1.34 4.91
C GLN A 17 5.26 -2.00 4.01
N PHE A 18 4.64 -1.24 3.10
CA PHE A 18 3.71 -1.81 2.13
C PHE A 18 4.37 -2.88 1.26
N LYS A 19 5.57 -2.59 0.72
CA LYS A 19 6.35 -3.58 -0.04
C LYS A 19 6.64 -4.81 0.81
N ARG A 20 7.16 -4.62 2.02
CA ARG A 20 7.48 -5.72 2.94
C ARG A 20 6.30 -6.67 3.14
N PHE A 21 5.12 -6.14 3.49
CA PHE A 21 3.94 -6.97 3.72
C PHE A 21 3.37 -7.57 2.44
N ALA A 22 3.50 -6.89 1.29
CA ALA A 22 3.11 -7.43 -0.01
C ALA A 22 3.94 -8.67 -0.34
N PHE A 23 5.27 -8.59 -0.20
CA PHE A 23 6.17 -9.73 -0.39
C PHE A 23 5.87 -10.85 0.60
N GLN A 24 5.71 -10.55 1.89
CA GLN A 24 5.35 -11.56 2.88
C GLN A 24 4.02 -12.27 2.56
N ALA A 25 3.02 -11.55 2.08
CA ALA A 25 1.76 -12.15 1.65
C ALA A 25 1.99 -13.09 0.45
N LYS A 26 2.80 -12.69 -0.53
CA LYS A 26 3.11 -13.53 -1.68
C LYS A 26 3.91 -14.78 -1.28
N GLU A 27 4.93 -14.64 -0.44
CA GLU A 27 5.75 -15.74 0.09
C GLU A 27 4.92 -16.75 0.90
N ARG A 28 3.88 -16.28 1.60
CA ARG A 28 2.91 -17.15 2.29
C ARG A 28 1.95 -17.89 1.36
N GLY A 29 2.06 -17.71 0.05
CA GLY A 29 1.26 -18.42 -0.95
C GLY A 29 -0.12 -17.79 -1.23
N PHE A 30 -0.37 -16.55 -0.80
CA PHE A 30 -1.61 -15.87 -1.17
C PHE A 30 -1.62 -15.62 -2.69
N LYS A 31 -2.73 -15.98 -3.36
CA LYS A 31 -2.91 -15.73 -4.80
C LYS A 31 -3.40 -14.32 -5.11
N ASN A 32 -4.02 -13.68 -4.14
CA ASN A 32 -4.49 -12.30 -4.20
C ASN A 32 -4.56 -11.74 -2.78
N TYR A 33 -4.40 -10.42 -2.67
CA TYR A 33 -4.46 -9.74 -1.38
C TYR A 33 -5.04 -8.32 -1.52
N SER A 34 -5.57 -7.78 -0.43
CA SER A 34 -6.15 -6.44 -0.44
C SER A 34 -5.13 -5.41 0.04
N ALA A 35 -5.06 -4.26 -0.64
CA ALA A 35 -4.28 -3.12 -0.17
C ALA A 35 -4.74 -2.64 1.21
N ASN A 36 -6.05 -2.77 1.48
CA ASN A 36 -6.65 -2.50 2.79
C ASN A 36 -6.01 -3.36 3.89
N GLY A 37 -5.92 -4.68 3.68
CA GLY A 37 -5.33 -5.59 4.65
C GLY A 37 -3.87 -5.25 4.95
N ILE A 38 -3.08 -4.91 3.92
CA ILE A 38 -1.70 -4.44 4.13
C ILE A 38 -1.68 -3.17 4.98
N PHE A 39 -2.54 -2.20 4.69
CA PHE A 39 -2.60 -0.96 5.48
C PHE A 39 -2.97 -1.20 6.94
N GLU A 40 -3.88 -2.15 7.22
CA GLU A 40 -4.19 -2.51 8.61
C GLU A 40 -3.00 -3.21 9.28
N LEU A 41 -2.24 -4.05 8.57
CA LEU A 41 -0.99 -4.62 9.08
C LEU A 41 0.04 -3.55 9.42
N ILE A 42 0.23 -2.57 8.52
CA ILE A 42 1.14 -1.43 8.78
C ILE A 42 0.69 -0.69 10.03
N ARG A 43 -0.61 -0.40 10.19
CA ARG A 43 -1.13 0.29 11.39
C ARG A 43 -0.88 -0.50 12.66
N TRP A 44 -1.14 -1.80 12.63
CA TRP A 44 -0.94 -2.68 13.77
C TRP A 44 0.54 -2.69 14.18
N HIS A 45 1.45 -2.90 13.24
CA HIS A 45 2.90 -2.89 13.50
C HIS A 45 3.40 -1.51 13.95
N THR A 46 2.97 -0.42 13.31
CA THR A 46 3.38 0.94 13.67
C THR A 46 2.93 1.33 15.07
N SER A 47 1.75 0.86 15.51
CA SER A 47 1.26 1.09 16.87
C SER A 47 2.09 0.33 17.92
N VAL A 48 2.64 -0.82 17.55
CA VAL A 48 3.47 -1.66 18.42
C VAL A 48 4.90 -1.10 18.56
N ASP A 49 5.46 -0.52 17.48
CA ASP A 49 6.85 -0.05 17.44
C ASP A 49 7.08 1.32 18.14
N GLY A 50 6.05 1.94 18.75
CA GLY A 50 6.18 3.10 19.64
C GLY A 50 6.74 4.40 19.03
N THR A 51 7.08 4.40 17.74
CA THR A 51 7.84 5.45 17.04
C THR A 51 6.98 6.56 16.44
N GLY A 52 5.73 6.68 16.88
CA GLY A 52 4.80 7.74 16.49
C GLY A 52 3.65 7.24 15.63
N GLN A 53 2.45 7.69 15.97
CA GLN A 53 1.21 7.43 15.23
C GLN A 53 1.27 8.16 13.88
N TYR A 54 1.98 7.60 12.88
CA TYR A 54 1.88 8.14 11.52
C TYR A 54 0.42 8.02 11.07
N LYS A 55 -0.23 9.16 10.83
CA LYS A 55 -1.63 9.20 10.40
C LYS A 55 -1.73 8.76 8.95
N ILE A 56 -1.74 7.44 8.74
CA ILE A 56 -1.84 6.86 7.40
C ILE A 56 -3.24 7.14 6.84
N SER A 57 -3.31 7.83 5.70
CA SER A 57 -4.57 8.16 5.04
C SER A 57 -5.17 6.96 4.30
N ASN A 58 -6.49 6.76 4.43
CA ASN A 58 -7.22 5.70 3.75
C ASN A 58 -7.37 5.93 2.24
N ASN A 59 -7.17 7.16 1.77
CA ASN A 59 -7.47 7.53 0.39
C ASN A 59 -6.48 6.95 -0.62
N TYR A 60 -5.25 6.66 -0.18
CA TYR A 60 -4.12 6.26 -1.04
C TYR A 60 -3.90 4.75 -1.11
N ARG A 61 -4.67 3.93 -0.37
CA ARG A 61 -4.57 2.46 -0.40
C ARG A 61 -4.58 1.87 -1.82
N PRO A 62 -5.54 2.22 -2.71
CA PRO A 62 -5.53 1.68 -4.07
C PRO A 62 -4.36 2.22 -4.90
N ASP A 63 -3.85 3.41 -4.59
CA ASP A 63 -2.73 4.02 -5.31
C ASP A 63 -1.41 3.30 -4.99
N TYR A 64 -1.20 2.89 -3.74
CA TYR A 64 -0.09 2.03 -3.35
C TYR A 64 -0.14 0.64 -4.00
N ALA A 65 -1.32 0.03 -4.11
CA ALA A 65 -1.47 -1.22 -4.85
C ALA A 65 -1.09 -1.06 -6.33
N ARG A 66 -1.55 0.02 -6.98
CA ARG A 66 -1.17 0.33 -8.37
C ARG A 66 0.32 0.58 -8.50
N LYS A 67 0.93 1.30 -7.56
CA LYS A 67 2.39 1.52 -7.50
C LYS A 67 3.14 0.18 -7.41
N MET A 68 2.68 -0.72 -6.55
CA MET A 68 3.27 -2.07 -6.41
C MET A 68 3.19 -2.89 -7.68
N MET A 69 2.03 -2.93 -8.33
CA MET A 69 1.88 -3.66 -9.60
C MET A 69 2.71 -3.04 -10.73
N ARG A 70 2.99 -1.72 -10.68
CA ARG A 70 3.82 -1.03 -11.66
C ARG A 70 5.32 -1.25 -11.43
N GLU A 71 5.79 -1.15 -10.19
CA GLU A 71 7.21 -1.32 -9.86
C GLU A 71 7.62 -2.80 -9.80
N HIS A 72 6.68 -3.70 -9.54
CA HIS A 72 6.90 -5.13 -9.43
C HIS A 72 5.88 -5.89 -10.30
N PRO A 73 6.21 -6.19 -11.57
CA PRO A 73 5.32 -6.89 -12.51
C PRO A 73 4.84 -8.24 -11.99
N GLU A 74 5.62 -8.87 -11.12
CA GLU A 74 5.27 -10.12 -10.45
C GLU A 74 4.03 -10.02 -9.52
N PHE A 75 3.57 -8.80 -9.21
CA PHE A 75 2.34 -8.52 -8.48
C PHE A 75 1.18 -8.13 -9.41
N GLU A 76 1.36 -8.14 -10.72
CA GLU A 76 0.28 -7.85 -11.67
C GLU A 76 -0.91 -8.79 -11.41
N GLY A 77 -2.09 -8.21 -11.19
CA GLY A 77 -3.30 -8.96 -10.82
C GLY A 77 -3.36 -9.46 -9.37
N PHE A 78 -2.29 -9.30 -8.57
CA PHE A 78 -2.27 -9.70 -7.16
C PHE A 78 -3.21 -8.84 -6.31
N PHE A 79 -3.23 -7.53 -6.56
CA PHE A 79 -4.12 -6.59 -5.88
C PHE A 79 -5.39 -6.36 -6.69
N ARG A 80 -6.53 -6.69 -6.10
CA ARG A 80 -7.84 -6.37 -6.69
C ARG A 80 -8.17 -4.89 -6.45
N VAL A 81 -7.81 -4.05 -7.42
CA VAL A 81 -8.16 -2.62 -7.42
C VAL A 81 -9.35 -2.37 -8.35
N LYS A 82 -10.23 -1.44 -7.96
CA LYS A 82 -11.27 -0.95 -8.87
C LYS A 82 -10.66 -0.02 -9.91
N GLU A 83 -11.24 -0.04 -11.10
CA GLU A 83 -10.95 0.91 -12.17
C GLU A 83 -11.25 2.34 -11.70
N LEU A 84 -10.38 3.28 -12.06
CA LEU A 84 -10.56 4.68 -11.72
C LEU A 84 -11.55 5.32 -12.71
N LYS A 85 -12.66 5.86 -12.19
CA LYS A 85 -13.62 6.64 -13.01
C LYS A 85 -13.09 8.02 -13.41
N ALA A 86 -12.04 8.50 -12.75
CA ALA A 86 -11.37 9.76 -13.04
C ALA A 86 -9.87 9.63 -12.74
N ALA A 87 -9.03 10.24 -13.58
CA ALA A 87 -7.59 10.28 -13.33
C ALA A 87 -7.33 11.03 -12.01
N ARG A 88 -6.55 10.40 -11.13
CA ARG A 88 -6.00 11.07 -9.94
C ARG A 88 -4.64 11.65 -10.31
N SER A 89 -4.35 12.84 -9.80
CA SER A 89 -3.07 13.53 -9.97
C SER A 89 -1.99 12.96 -9.05
#